data_AF-A0A5Q0BJN6-F1
#
_entry.id   AF-A0A5Q0BJN6-F1
#
_cell.length_a   1.000
_cell.length_b   1.000
_cell.length_c   1.000
_cell.angle_alpha   90.00
_cell.angle_beta   90.00
_cell.angle_gamma   90.00
#
_symmetry.space_group_name_H-M   'P 1'
#
loop_
_entity.id
_entity.type
_entity.pdbx_description
1 polymer ?
#
loop_
_entity_poly.entity_id
_entity_poly.type
_entity_poly.pdbx_seq_one_letter_code
_entity_poly.pdbx_strand_id
1 'polypeptide(L)' 'MPQDKTLPPQSSDFIEIQNLFHTLEQPYDLKEITRFNQTYERSYWKLRKEEKQRAEALVDKLIAGLKTPNLASRIFGVV' A
#
# COMPACT_ATOMS: atom_id res chain seq x y z
N MET A 1 -16.22 29.02 2.59
CA MET A 1 -16.15 27.56 2.77
C MET A 1 -15.04 27.06 1.85
N PRO A 2 -14.00 26.40 2.38
CA PRO A 2 -12.80 26.07 1.62
C PRO A 2 -13.10 25.03 0.53
N GLN A 3 -12.31 25.09 -0.53
CA GLN A 3 -12.43 24.33 -1.76
C GLN A 3 -12.45 22.82 -1.48
N ASP A 4 -13.57 22.19 -1.79
CA ASP A 4 -13.68 20.74 -1.91
C ASP A 4 -12.79 20.33 -3.08
N LYS A 5 -11.51 20.02 -2.79
CA LYS A 5 -10.64 19.31 -3.73
C LYS A 5 -11.26 17.93 -3.89
N THR A 6 -12.23 17.81 -4.80
CA THR A 6 -12.82 16.54 -5.19
C THR A 6 -11.69 15.72 -5.81
N LEU A 7 -11.01 14.94 -4.99
CA LEU A 7 -10.04 13.96 -5.47
C LEU A 7 -10.77 13.10 -6.51
N PRO A 8 -10.16 12.80 -7.66
CA PRO A 8 -10.79 11.93 -8.65
C PRO A 8 -11.22 10.63 -7.97
N PRO A 9 -12.38 10.06 -8.38
CA PRO A 9 -12.89 8.83 -7.77
C PRO A 9 -11.79 7.76 -7.81
N GLN A 10 -11.46 7.24 -6.63
CA GLN A 10 -10.45 6.21 -6.47
C GLN A 10 -10.95 4.91 -7.12
N SER A 11 -10.06 4.20 -7.80
CA SER A 11 -10.33 2.88 -8.33
C SER A 11 -10.61 1.89 -7.21
N SER A 12 -11.44 0.89 -7.50
CA SER A 12 -11.71 -0.21 -6.58
C SER A 12 -10.41 -0.95 -6.20
N ASP A 13 -9.46 -1.08 -7.12
CA ASP A 13 -8.15 -1.69 -6.88
C ASP A 13 -7.33 -0.88 -5.85
N PHE A 14 -7.33 0.47 -5.91
CA PHE A 14 -6.66 1.32 -4.91
C PHE A 14 -7.34 1.23 -3.53
N ILE A 15 -8.67 1.27 -3.50
CA ILE A 15 -9.46 1.16 -2.27
C ILE A 15 -9.18 -0.19 -1.59
N GLU A 16 -9.06 -1.28 -2.36
CA GLU A 16 -8.72 -2.61 -1.84
C GLU A 16 -7.34 -2.62 -1.15
N ILE A 17 -6.31 -2.02 -1.78
CA ILE A 17 -4.98 -1.89 -1.18
C ILE A 17 -5.05 -1.06 0.11
N GLN A 18 -5.74 0.08 0.09
CA GLN A 18 -5.83 0.97 1.24
C GLN A 18 -6.55 0.29 2.41
N ASN A 19 -7.69 -0.33 2.14
CA ASN A 19 -8.45 -1.07 3.17
C ASN A 19 -7.61 -2.21 3.74
N LEU A 20 -6.93 -2.98 2.89
CA LEU A 20 -6.04 -4.04 3.36
C LEU A 20 -4.97 -3.49 4.30
N PHE A 21 -4.28 -2.41 3.91
CA PHE A 21 -3.25 -1.78 4.72
C PHE A 21 -3.76 -1.40 6.12
N HIS A 22 -4.96 -0.84 6.22
CA HIS A 22 -5.57 -0.47 7.51
C HIS A 22 -5.99 -1.66 8.39
N THR A 23 -6.08 -2.86 7.82
CA THR A 23 -6.34 -4.11 8.58
C THR A 23 -5.09 -4.83 9.04
N LEU A 24 -3.90 -4.38 8.62
CA LEU A 24 -2.64 -5.00 9.03
C LEU A 24 -2.27 -4.52 10.43
N GLU A 25 -1.85 -5.46 11.29
CA GLU A 25 -1.42 -5.17 12.65
C GLU A 25 0.10 -4.96 12.68
N GLN A 26 0.53 -3.90 13.37
CA GLN A 26 1.95 -3.64 13.60
C GLN A 26 2.44 -4.37 14.86
N PRO A 27 3.72 -4.78 14.90
CA PRO A 27 4.72 -4.62 13.85
C PRO A 27 4.53 -5.64 12.71
N TYR A 28 4.71 -5.19 11.46
CA TYR A 28 4.45 -6.02 10.29
C TYR A 28 5.50 -7.13 10.15
N ASP A 29 5.05 -8.38 10.12
CA ASP A 29 5.88 -9.54 9.89
C ASP A 29 5.71 -10.10 8.47
N LEU A 30 6.35 -11.24 8.20
CA LEU A 30 6.32 -11.86 6.86
C LEU A 30 4.89 -12.18 6.40
N LYS A 31 3.98 -12.51 7.32
CA LYS A 31 2.58 -12.80 7.04
C LYS A 31 1.86 -11.56 6.53
N GLU A 32 1.99 -10.42 7.22
CA GLU A 32 1.38 -9.15 6.80
C GLU A 32 1.94 -8.69 5.46
N ILE A 33 3.26 -8.83 5.25
CA ILE A 33 3.92 -8.46 3.99
C ILE A 33 3.46 -9.35 2.85
N THR A 34 3.38 -10.67 3.06
CA THR A 34 2.91 -11.60 2.03
C THR A 34 1.47 -11.28 1.64
N ARG A 35 0.60 -11.01 2.63
CA ARG A 35 -0.79 -10.63 2.38
C ARG A 35 -0.88 -9.30 1.63
N PHE A 36 -0.10 -8.30 2.04
CA PHE A 36 -0.03 -7.01 1.37
C PHE A 36 0.43 -7.16 -0.08
N ASN A 37 1.54 -7.87 -0.31
CA ASN A 37 2.11 -8.08 -1.65
C ASN A 37 1.13 -8.74 -2.62
N GLN A 38 0.38 -9.75 -2.19
CA GLN A 38 -0.60 -10.44 -3.05
C GLN A 38 -1.63 -9.47 -3.64
N THR A 39 -2.17 -8.58 -2.82
CA THR A 39 -3.12 -7.56 -3.26
C THR A 39 -2.41 -6.43 -4.01
N TYR A 40 -1.29 -5.95 -3.48
CA TYR A 40 -0.54 -4.85 -4.06
C TYR A 40 -0.04 -5.18 -5.47
N GLU A 41 0.64 -6.31 -5.67
CA GLU A 41 1.17 -6.73 -6.98
C GLU A 41 0.06 -6.89 -8.03
N ARG A 42 -1.05 -7.55 -7.67
CA ARG A 42 -2.20 -7.75 -8.57
C ARG A 42 -2.83 -6.42 -9.01
N SER A 43 -2.92 -5.47 -8.09
CA SER A 43 -3.64 -4.21 -8.29
C SER A 43 -2.74 -3.12 -8.87
N TYR A 44 -1.43 -3.13 -8.57
CA TYR A 44 -0.47 -2.08 -8.92
C TYR A 44 -0.45 -1.77 -10.42
N TRP A 45 -0.51 -2.79 -11.27
CA TRP A 45 -0.50 -2.62 -12.72
C TRP A 45 -1.74 -1.91 -13.28
N LYS A 46 -2.86 -1.93 -12.55
CA LYS A 46 -4.14 -1.31 -12.94
C LYS A 46 -4.31 0.10 -12.39
N LEU A 47 -3.49 0.49 -11.42
CA LEU A 47 -3.55 1.81 -10.79
C LEU A 47 -3.17 2.92 -11.78
N ARG A 48 -3.87 4.05 -11.70
CA ARG A 48 -3.47 5.29 -12.37
C ARG A 48 -2.22 5.86 -11.71
N LYS A 49 -1.52 6.76 -12.41
CA LYS A 49 -0.27 7.38 -11.92
C LYS A 49 -0.40 7.96 -10.51
N GLU A 50 -1.47 8.71 -10.23
CA GLU A 50 -1.70 9.31 -8.90
C GLU A 50 -2.02 8.28 -7.81
N GLU A 51 -2.63 7.15 -8.18
CA GLU A 51 -2.92 6.06 -7.25
C GLU A 51 -1.67 5.24 -6.96
N LYS A 52 -0.81 5.02 -7.95
CA LYS A 52 0.50 4.39 -7.76
C LYS A 52 1.32 5.17 -6.74
N GLN A 53 1.43 6.50 -6.90
CA GLN A 53 2.15 7.35 -5.93
C GLN A 53 1.57 7.23 -4.52
N ARG A 54 0.25 7.20 -4.37
CA ARG A 54 -0.40 7.02 -3.07
C ARG A 54 -0.18 5.61 -2.50
N ALA A 55 -0.16 4.59 -3.35
CA ALA A 55 0.07 3.21 -2.94
C ALA A 55 1.54 2.96 -2.57
N GLU A 56 2.48 3.60 -3.26
CA GLU A 56 3.90 3.67 -2.90
C GLU A 56 4.09 4.35 -1.53
N ALA A 57 3.35 5.43 -1.24
CA ALA A 57 3.37 6.04 0.09
C ALA A 57 2.81 5.12 1.20
N LEU A 58 1.96 4.13 0.87
CA LEU A 58 1.57 3.08 1.82
C LEU A 58 2.70 2.05 2.01
N VAL A 59 3.45 1.73 0.95
CA VAL A 59 4.66 0.90 1.04
C VAL A 59 5.70 1.54 1.95
N ASP A 60 5.94 2.85 1.84
CA ASP A 60 6.87 3.56 2.73
C ASP A 60 6.45 3.44 4.21
N LYS A 61 5.14 3.54 4.48
CA LYS A 61 4.59 3.34 5.83
C LYS A 61 4.68 1.89 6.29
N LEU A 62 4.51 0.93 5.38
CA LEU A 62 4.70 -0.49 5.65
C LEU A 62 6.15 -0.74 6.07
N ILE A 63 7.13 -0.20 5.34
CA ILE A 63 8.56 -0.30 5.65
C ILE A 63 8.87 0.28 7.05
N ALA A 64 8.29 1.44 7.37
CA ALA A 64 8.49 2.08 8.67
C ALA A 64 7.92 1.26 9.85
N GLY A 65 6.90 0.44 9.61
CA GLY A 65 6.25 -0.41 10.63
C GLY A 65 6.75 -1.85 10.68
N LEU A 66 7.81 -2.20 9.94
CA LEU A 66 8.32 -3.57 9.89
C LEU A 66 8.86 -4.04 11.24
N LYS A 67 8.57 -5.31 11.56
CA LYS A 67 9.13 -5.98 12.74
C LYS A 67 10.66 -6.07 12.71
N THR A 68 11.24 -6.22 11.53
CA THR A 68 12.70 -6.18 11.33
C THR A 68 13.04 -5.54 9.98
N PRO A 69 14.13 -4.76 9.86
CA PRO A 69 14.49 -4.08 8.61
C PRO A 69 14.73 -5.03 7.41
N ASN A 70 15.22 -6.25 7.68
CA ASN A 70 15.41 -7.33 6.68
C ASN A 70 14.16 -7.53 5.81
N LEU A 71 12.98 -7.44 6.42
CA LEU A 71 11.72 -7.71 5.77
C LEU A 71 11.38 -6.71 4.65
N ALA A 72 12.05 -5.54 4.58
CA ALA A 72 11.85 -4.58 3.51
C ALA A 72 12.15 -5.18 2.12
N SER A 73 13.17 -6.03 2.05
CA SER A 73 13.54 -6.77 0.82
C SER A 73 12.49 -7.77 0.36
N ARG A 74 11.46 -8.05 1.18
CA ARG A 74 10.36 -8.95 0.84
C ARG A 74 9.16 -8.21 0.28
N ILE A 75 9.14 -6.88 0.28
CA ILE A 75 8.01 -6.09 -0.23
C ILE A 75 8.14 -5.96 -1.75
N PHE A 76 7.05 -6.21 -2.47
CA PHE A 76 7.03 -6.09 -3.93
C PHE A 76 7.37 -4.65 -4.38
N GLY A 77 8.29 -4.52 -5.33
CA GLY A 77 8.71 -3.22 -5.88
C GLY A 77 9.77 -2.49 -5.07
N VAL A 78 10.22 -3.05 -3.94
CA VAL A 78 11.35 -2.53 -3.15
C VAL A 78 12.63 -3.27 -3.58
N VAL A 79 13.60 -2.54 -4.14
CA VAL A 79 14.90 -3.03 -4.61
C VAL A 79 16.06 -2.38 -3.87
#